data_AF-A0A3M1WTH8-F1
#
_entry.id   AF-A0A3M1WTH8-F1
#
_cell.length_a   1.000
_cell.length_b   1.000
_cell.length_c   1.000
_cell.angle_alpha   90.00
_cell.angle_beta   90.00
_cell.angle_gamma   90.00
#
_symmetry.space_group_name_H-M   'P 1'
#
loop_
_entity.id
_entity.type
_entity.pdbx_description
1 polymer ?
#
loop_
_entity_poly.entity_id
_entity_poly.type
_entity_poly.pdbx_seq_one_letter_code
_entity_poly.pdbx_strand_id
1 'polypeptide(L)' 'MPIRQTSGRIRFPFLTALLLSLVLSSCAPRGVYHRVERGQTLYRISKTYGVPVDVLIEENDIEDPFKIREGQLIFIPG' A
#
# COMPACT_ATOMS: atom_id res chain seq x y z
N MET A 1 11.17 48.08 -13.28
CA MET A 1 9.85 47.96 -12.63
C MET A 1 8.79 47.60 -13.69
N PRO A 2 7.67 46.92 -13.33
CA PRO A 2 7.06 45.72 -13.95
C PRO A 2 5.82 46.03 -14.84
N ILE A 3 5.13 45.11 -15.54
CA ILE A 3 4.21 44.02 -15.08
C ILE A 3 3.87 43.05 -16.24
N ARG A 4 4.35 41.79 -16.19
CA ARG A 4 3.65 40.51 -15.94
C ARG A 4 2.33 40.24 -16.66
N GLN A 5 2.38 39.19 -17.50
CA GLN A 5 1.30 38.60 -18.30
C GLN A 5 0.35 37.71 -17.48
N THR A 6 -0.79 37.45 -18.11
CA THR A 6 -2.01 36.79 -17.62
C THR A 6 -2.06 35.28 -17.91
N SER A 7 -2.91 34.60 -17.14
CA SER A 7 -3.68 33.38 -17.47
C SER A 7 -3.12 32.03 -17.01
N GLY A 8 -3.94 31.33 -16.22
CA GLY A 8 -3.69 29.94 -15.81
C GLY A 8 -4.47 29.51 -14.56
N ARG A 9 -5.80 29.58 -14.63
CA ARG A 9 -6.78 29.02 -13.68
C ARG A 9 -6.32 27.69 -13.03
N ILE A 10 -6.19 27.65 -11.70
CA ILE A 10 -6.88 26.70 -10.79
C ILE A 10 -6.99 27.41 -9.42
N ARG A 11 -8.22 27.69 -8.97
CA ARG A 11 -8.51 28.29 -7.65
C ARG A 11 -8.66 27.15 -6.64
N PHE A 12 -7.74 27.06 -5.69
CA PHE A 12 -7.86 26.27 -4.46
C PHE A 12 -9.05 26.77 -3.62
N PRO A 13 -10.04 25.94 -3.25
CA PRO A 13 -10.83 26.24 -2.08
C PRO A 13 -10.07 25.71 -0.84
N PHE A 14 -9.41 26.62 -0.15
CA PHE A 14 -9.08 26.48 1.26
C PHE A 14 -10.39 26.31 2.07
N LEU A 15 -10.39 25.39 3.05
CA LEU A 15 -11.11 25.55 4.33
C LEU A 15 -12.66 25.39 4.34
N THR A 16 -13.20 24.17 4.22
CA THR A 16 -14.50 23.79 4.86
C THR A 16 -14.69 22.26 4.88
N ALA A 17 -14.12 21.57 5.87
CA ALA A 17 -14.63 20.27 6.34
C ALA A 17 -13.92 19.83 7.65
N LEU A 18 -13.87 20.71 8.64
CA LEU A 18 -13.45 20.37 10.00
C LEU A 18 -14.72 20.21 10.86
N LEU A 19 -15.45 19.09 10.75
CA LEU A 19 -16.45 18.59 11.73
C LEU A 19 -17.14 17.28 11.30
N LEU A 20 -16.38 16.25 10.91
CA LEU A 20 -16.92 14.87 10.83
C LEU A 20 -15.81 13.80 10.89
N SER A 21 -14.86 13.91 11.81
CA SER A 21 -13.72 12.97 11.91
C SER A 21 -13.91 11.83 12.91
N LEU A 22 -15.11 11.63 13.46
CA LEU A 22 -15.32 10.76 14.63
C LEU A 22 -15.97 9.39 14.34
N VAL A 23 -15.76 8.74 13.19
CA VAL A 23 -16.18 7.31 13.01
C VAL A 23 -15.35 6.50 11.99
N LEU A 24 -14.05 6.79 11.78
CA LEU A 24 -13.29 6.13 10.70
C LEU A 24 -12.09 5.26 11.14
N SER A 25 -11.94 4.97 12.44
CA SER A 25 -10.66 4.43 12.95
C SER A 25 -10.59 2.92 13.24
N SER A 26 -11.46 2.07 12.70
CA SER A 26 -11.42 0.63 13.08
C SER A 26 -11.58 -0.39 11.96
N CYS A 27 -11.13 -0.07 10.73
CA CYS A 27 -11.07 -1.06 9.66
C CYS A 27 -9.78 -0.91 8.84
N ALA A 28 -8.63 -0.92 9.52
CA ALA A 28 -7.38 -1.22 8.85
C ALA A 28 -7.21 -2.75 8.89
N PRO A 29 -6.99 -3.42 7.74
CA PRO A 29 -6.65 -4.84 7.74
C PRO A 29 -5.43 -5.04 8.64
N ARG A 30 -5.55 -5.95 9.60
CA ARG A 30 -4.46 -6.29 10.51
C ARG A 30 -3.47 -7.13 9.73
N GLY A 31 -2.21 -6.72 9.76
CA GLY A 31 -1.17 -7.40 9.02
C GLY A 31 0.16 -6.67 9.13
N VAL A 32 1.18 -7.29 8.56
CA VAL A 32 2.55 -6.76 8.54
C VAL A 32 3.07 -6.77 7.12
N TYR A 33 3.94 -5.81 6.78
CA TYR A 33 4.67 -5.85 5.53
C TYR A 33 6.00 -6.57 5.72
N HIS A 34 6.19 -7.66 5.01
CA HIS A 34 7.46 -8.39 4.94
C HIS A 34 8.25 -7.94 3.72
N ARG A 35 9.51 -7.57 3.92
CA ARG A 35 10.42 -7.24 2.81
C ARG A 35 11.10 -8.51 2.33
N VAL A 36 10.91 -8.86 1.07
CA VAL A 36 11.51 -10.05 0.45
C VAL A 36 13.03 -9.93 0.48
N GLU A 37 13.69 -10.91 1.07
CA GLU A 37 15.15 -11.01 1.09
C GLU A 37 15.67 -11.77 -0.13
N ARG A 38 16.97 -11.63 -0.42
CA ARG A 38 17.62 -12.31 -1.54
C ARG A 38 17.44 -13.83 -1.45
N GLY A 39 16.91 -14.44 -2.51
CA GLY A 39 16.71 -15.89 -2.59
C GLY A 39 15.52 -16.42 -1.77
N GLN A 40 14.72 -15.53 -1.18
CA GLN A 40 13.46 -15.90 -0.55
C GLN A 40 12.40 -16.20 -1.62
N THR A 41 11.50 -17.13 -1.31
CA THR A 41 10.38 -17.51 -2.19
C THR A 41 9.07 -17.27 -1.46
N LEU A 42 7.98 -17.07 -2.20
CA LEU A 42 6.66 -16.86 -1.62
C LEU A 42 6.24 -18.05 -0.75
N TYR A 43 6.65 -19.26 -1.14
CA TYR A 43 6.47 -20.48 -0.35
C TYR A 43 7.20 -20.45 1.00
N ARG A 44 8.43 -19.92 1.07
CA ARG A 44 9.13 -19.80 2.36
C ARG A 44 8.46 -18.75 3.25
N ILE A 45 8.03 -17.64 2.68
CA ILE A 45 7.30 -16.57 3.41
C ILE A 45 6.00 -17.15 3.98
N SER A 46 5.22 -17.85 3.16
CA SER A 46 3.96 -18.47 3.59
C SER A 46 4.16 -19.42 4.78
N LYS A 47 5.22 -20.25 4.75
CA LYS A 47 5.58 -21.15 5.85
C LYS A 47 6.05 -20.41 7.10
N THR A 48 6.82 -19.34 6.95
CA THR A 48 7.30 -18.54 8.08
C THR A 48 6.15 -17.89 8.84
N TYR A 49 5.16 -17.36 8.13
CA TYR A 49 4.03 -16.63 8.72
C TYR A 49 2.80 -17.49 8.97
N GLY A 50 2.79 -18.76 8.51
CA GLY A 50 1.65 -19.66 8.66
C GLY A 50 0.44 -19.28 7.79
N VAL A 51 0.63 -18.39 6.80
CA VAL A 51 -0.43 -17.94 5.89
C VAL A 51 -0.36 -18.79 4.61
N PRO A 52 -1.49 -19.26 4.04
CA PRO A 52 -1.48 -19.97 2.77
C PRO A 52 -0.90 -19.12 1.64
N VAL A 53 -0.20 -19.77 0.69
CA VAL A 53 0.38 -19.08 -0.48
C VAL A 53 -0.70 -18.39 -1.30
N ASP A 54 -1.86 -19.03 -1.46
CA ASP A 54 -2.99 -18.51 -2.25
C ASP A 54 -3.51 -17.19 -1.67
N VAL A 55 -3.60 -17.09 -0.34
CA VAL A 55 -3.98 -15.84 0.35
C VAL A 55 -2.95 -14.75 0.13
N LEU A 56 -1.65 -15.09 0.19
CA LEU A 56 -0.60 -14.10 -0.10
C LEU A 56 -0.65 -13.64 -1.56
N ILE A 57 -1.03 -14.50 -2.49
CA ILE A 57 -1.21 -14.16 -3.91
C ILE A 57 -2.36 -13.17 -4.07
N GLU A 58 -3.52 -13.49 -3.49
CA GLU A 58 -4.74 -12.69 -3.59
C GLU A 58 -4.57 -11.30 -2.95
N GLU A 59 -4.02 -11.24 -1.72
CA GLU A 59 -3.86 -9.98 -0.98
C GLU A 59 -2.78 -9.04 -1.54
N ASN A 60 -1.90 -9.55 -2.40
CA ASN A 60 -0.78 -8.78 -2.97
C ASN A 60 -0.81 -8.68 -4.49
N ASP A 61 -1.91 -9.12 -5.12
CA ASP A 61 -2.09 -9.15 -6.58
C ASP A 61 -0.90 -9.78 -7.32
N ILE A 62 -0.38 -10.91 -6.82
CA ILE A 62 0.81 -11.56 -7.36
C ILE A 62 0.44 -12.47 -8.53
N GLU A 63 0.71 -12.04 -9.77
CA GLU A 63 0.41 -12.85 -10.96
C GLU A 63 1.21 -14.16 -11.03
N ASP A 64 2.48 -14.13 -10.61
CA ASP A 64 3.38 -15.29 -10.66
C ASP A 64 4.15 -15.43 -9.33
N PRO A 65 3.83 -16.46 -8.52
CA PRO A 65 4.44 -16.65 -7.20
C PRO A 65 5.93 -16.97 -7.26
N PHE A 66 6.46 -17.35 -8.43
CA PHE A 66 7.88 -17.61 -8.64
C PHE A 66 8.67 -16.37 -9.05
N LYS A 67 8.01 -15.26 -9.39
CA LYS A 67 8.63 -14.02 -9.87
C LYS A 67 8.71 -12.90 -8.83
N ILE A 68 8.64 -13.22 -7.54
CA ILE A 68 8.85 -12.20 -6.50
C ILE A 68 10.28 -11.67 -6.53
N ARG A 69 10.44 -10.36 -6.29
CA ARG A 69 11.73 -9.68 -6.38
C ARG A 69 12.30 -9.38 -5.00
N GLU A 70 13.62 -9.41 -4.90
CA GLU A 70 14.31 -8.92 -3.71
C GLU A 70 13.92 -7.46 -3.43
N GLY A 71 13.65 -7.15 -2.17
CA GLY A 71 13.21 -5.84 -1.71
C GLY A 71 11.72 -5.54 -1.92
N GLN A 72 10.97 -6.43 -2.59
CA GLN A 72 9.51 -6.31 -2.71
C GLN A 72 8.87 -6.37 -1.33
N LEU A 73 7.83 -5.54 -1.10
CA LEU A 73 7.02 -5.61 0.10
C LEU A 73 5.83 -6.54 -0.16
N ILE A 74 5.64 -7.50 0.72
CA ILE A 74 4.51 -8.44 0.72
C ILE A 74 3.71 -8.16 1.99
N PHE A 75 2.45 -7.78 1.82
CA PHE A 75 1.47 -7.70 2.88
C PHE A 75 1.11 -9.10 3.35
N ILE A 76 1.16 -9.30 4.67
CA ILE A 76 0.86 -10.56 5.33
C ILE A 76 -0.32 -10.31 6.27
N PRO A 77 -1.51 -10.83 5.95
CA PRO A 77 -2.68 -10.68 6.82
C PRO A 77 -2.50 -11.49 8.11
N GLY A 78 -3.05 -10.99 9.22
CA GLY A 78 -2.96 -11.61 10.55
C GLY A 78 -4.19 -11.38 11.43
#